data_AF-A0AAE3L038-F1
#
_entry.id   AF-A0AAE3L038-F1
#
_cell.length_a   1.000
_cell.length_b   1.000
_cell.length_c   1.000
_cell.angle_alpha   90.00
_cell.angle_beta   90.00
_cell.angle_gamma   90.00
#
_symmetry.space_group_name_H-M   'P 1'
#
loop_
_entity.id
_entity.type
_entity.pdbx_description
1 polymer ?
#
loop_
_entity_poly.entity_id
_entity_poly.type
_entity_poly.pdbx_seq_one_letter_code
_entity_poly.pdbx_strand_id
1 'polypeptide(L)'
;MEDKIRLRMGDWLYNAGLVGLINILQHAEAGDSLVIHDQSLEIDSTLLEGFEDKYFDYFVDKYEKVMTFTNVKKRIQLILNLDIDEKTLNKDYKEDIKYIKDKLKNSAYKNILNIVPKNELKKPTQGFFQNLLILLDNEKKEILKKECIGYYDQKAKTSKSPNAIIDKYINTNMLNIQKSCDEILNYINEDTSKYKFDCFSCGNPIKSIDKGLSFMTNIFFDTSRKTSHVWNFVSDIEMCPICSLVYFCVPAGFTTVYGKGIYVNQNLSLNSAVAFNNRIKSEILKDHEVNRSLTYRGLINAINEQSNMGIKYELADMQVVKYNDNQYRFNILSNKMLNIISNSKDDLNNIINCGFKEVNAYFNIYELVIDRIFNNQNLFTLIHKLLIYKLTIPKDCRFSMRQLIRILNINLRIMEGMGDMEKSDKDMIKQANASGYYLRQEYRGKGAKDKLNGISYRFLNALKTGNKNMFMDTLLNCYLYVQKTVPNIFLDALKDDEQYKTIGYAFVTGLVEGKENNKQDGGNK
;
A
#
# COMPACT_ATOMS: atom_id res chain seq x y z
N MET A 1 -10.37 40.99 -16.18
CA MET A 1 -11.57 40.15 -16.23
C MET A 1 -11.03 38.76 -15.96
N GLU A 2 -11.32 38.21 -14.79
CA GLU A 2 -10.70 36.96 -14.32
C GLU A 2 -11.33 35.77 -15.05
N ASP A 3 -10.55 35.09 -15.89
CA ASP A 3 -11.02 33.91 -16.60
C ASP A 3 -11.02 32.71 -15.65
N LYS A 4 -12.22 32.37 -15.16
CA LYS A 4 -12.44 31.23 -14.27
C LYS A 4 -12.46 29.92 -15.04
N ILE A 5 -11.63 28.98 -14.62
CA ILE A 5 -11.60 27.61 -15.15
C ILE A 5 -12.43 26.71 -14.24
N ARG A 6 -13.45 26.07 -14.78
CA ARG A 6 -14.29 25.11 -14.06
C ARG A 6 -13.95 23.68 -14.44
N LEU A 7 -13.60 22.87 -13.45
CA LEU A 7 -13.25 21.46 -13.59
C LEU A 7 -14.27 20.61 -12.82
N ARG A 8 -14.77 19.52 -13.43
CA ARG A 8 -15.75 18.63 -12.79
C ARG A 8 -15.16 17.23 -12.63
N MET A 9 -15.53 16.56 -11.55
CA MET A 9 -15.17 15.15 -11.36
C MET A 9 -15.67 14.30 -12.53
N GLY A 10 -14.86 13.32 -12.92
CA GLY A 10 -15.12 12.38 -14.00
C GLY A 10 -14.68 10.98 -13.59
N ASP A 11 -13.84 10.35 -14.41
CA ASP A 11 -13.27 9.04 -14.11
C ASP A 11 -12.25 9.08 -12.95
N TRP A 12 -11.86 7.90 -12.45
CA TRP A 12 -10.96 7.77 -11.31
C TRP A 12 -9.60 8.45 -11.50
N LEU A 13 -9.08 8.47 -12.73
CA LEU A 13 -7.77 9.01 -13.05
C LEU A 13 -7.84 10.54 -13.15
N TYR A 14 -8.89 11.07 -13.78
CA TYR A 14 -9.15 12.51 -13.77
C TYR A 14 -9.38 13.03 -12.35
N ASN A 15 -10.17 12.31 -11.54
CA ASN A 15 -10.42 12.67 -10.13
C ASN A 15 -9.12 12.65 -9.30
N ALA A 16 -8.23 11.68 -9.53
CA ALA A 16 -6.91 11.68 -8.92
C ALA A 16 -6.10 12.93 -9.33
N GLY A 17 -6.18 13.32 -10.61
CA GLY A 17 -5.60 14.56 -11.11
C GLY A 17 -6.14 15.81 -10.41
N LEU A 18 -7.47 15.91 -10.23
CA LEU A 18 -8.12 17.03 -9.53
C LEU A 18 -7.69 17.10 -8.06
N VAL A 19 -7.68 15.97 -7.36
CA VAL A 19 -7.18 15.90 -5.98
C VAL A 19 -5.71 16.34 -5.93
N GLY A 20 -4.90 15.93 -6.91
CA GLY A 20 -3.52 16.35 -7.02
C GLY A 20 -3.34 17.85 -7.26
N LEU A 21 -4.13 18.43 -8.15
CA LEU A 21 -4.12 19.87 -8.44
C LEU A 21 -4.48 20.67 -7.18
N ILE A 22 -5.54 20.26 -6.47
CA ILE A 22 -5.94 20.89 -5.21
C ILE A 22 -4.83 20.77 -4.17
N ASN A 23 -4.21 19.60 -4.04
CA ASN A 23 -3.11 19.39 -3.10
C ASN A 23 -1.91 20.31 -3.37
N ILE A 24 -1.58 20.53 -4.65
CA ILE A 24 -0.48 21.44 -5.05
C ILE A 24 -0.86 22.89 -4.75
N LEU A 25 -2.07 23.32 -5.10
CA LEU A 25 -2.50 24.70 -4.91
C LEU A 25 -2.68 25.04 -3.41
N GLN A 26 -3.24 24.14 -2.62
CA GLN A 26 -3.35 24.30 -1.16
C GLN A 26 -1.96 24.36 -0.49
N HIS A 27 -0.99 23.61 -1.01
CA HIS A 27 0.38 23.66 -0.51
C HIS A 27 1.06 25.00 -0.78
N ALA A 28 0.78 25.60 -1.94
CA ALA A 28 1.28 26.93 -2.31
C ALA A 28 0.51 28.08 -1.65
N GLU A 29 -0.22 27.82 -0.57
CA GLU A 29 -1.06 28.78 0.17
C GLU A 29 -2.13 29.49 -0.69
N ALA A 30 -2.46 28.94 -1.86
CA ALA A 30 -3.50 29.45 -2.74
C ALA A 30 -4.91 28.90 -2.39
N GLY A 31 -5.07 28.33 -1.19
CA GLY A 31 -6.27 27.61 -0.77
C GLY A 31 -7.53 28.48 -0.72
N ASP A 32 -7.39 29.75 -0.31
CA ASP A 32 -8.51 30.69 -0.18
C ASP A 32 -9.10 31.11 -1.54
N SER A 33 -8.34 30.93 -2.62
CA SER A 33 -8.76 31.21 -4.00
C SER A 33 -9.42 30.01 -4.68
N LEU A 34 -9.52 28.86 -4.02
CA LEU A 34 -10.15 27.65 -4.56
C LEU A 34 -11.63 27.61 -4.16
N VAL A 35 -12.52 27.62 -5.15
CA VAL A 35 -13.94 27.46 -4.88
C VAL A 35 -14.36 26.03 -5.24
N ILE A 36 -14.66 25.22 -4.21
CA ILE A 36 -15.11 23.84 -4.38
C ILE A 36 -16.63 23.78 -4.17
N HIS A 37 -17.34 23.39 -5.23
CA HIS A 37 -18.79 23.17 -5.23
C HIS A 37 -19.08 21.70 -5.53
N ASP A 38 -19.40 20.93 -4.49
CA ASP A 38 -19.68 19.48 -4.54
C ASP A 38 -18.63 18.68 -5.31
N GLN A 39 -18.91 18.40 -6.58
CA GLN A 39 -18.09 17.64 -7.52
C GLN A 39 -17.35 18.53 -8.53
N SER A 40 -17.22 19.83 -8.26
CA SER A 40 -16.55 20.77 -9.15
C SER A 40 -15.58 21.69 -8.41
N LEU A 41 -14.50 22.02 -9.11
CA LEU A 41 -13.47 22.97 -8.69
C LEU A 41 -13.49 24.16 -9.66
N GLU A 42 -13.52 25.36 -9.12
CA GLU A 42 -13.29 26.60 -9.86
C GLU A 42 -11.96 27.21 -9.42
N ILE A 43 -11.10 27.52 -10.40
CA ILE A 43 -9.81 28.18 -10.20
C ILE A 43 -9.69 29.40 -11.10
N ASP A 44 -8.96 30.40 -10.63
CA ASP A 44 -8.53 31.53 -11.44
C ASP A 44 -7.31 31.17 -12.29
N SER A 45 -7.27 31.62 -13.54
CA SER A 45 -6.10 31.49 -14.43
C SER A 45 -4.78 32.01 -13.84
N THR A 46 -4.81 33.02 -12.96
CA THR A 46 -3.64 33.56 -12.24
C THR A 46 -2.97 32.53 -11.34
N LEU A 47 -3.68 31.49 -10.92
CA LEU A 47 -3.08 30.39 -10.14
C LEU A 47 -2.08 29.55 -10.96
N LEU A 48 -2.10 29.68 -12.29
CA LEU A 48 -1.14 29.04 -13.20
C LEU A 48 0.21 29.77 -13.23
N GLU A 49 0.30 31.02 -12.76
CA GLU A 49 1.56 31.75 -12.68
C GLU A 49 2.53 31.05 -11.70
N GLY A 50 3.74 30.74 -12.16
CA GLY A 50 4.74 30.01 -11.37
C GLY A 50 4.32 28.59 -10.99
N PHE A 51 3.36 27.98 -11.69
CA PHE A 51 2.82 26.67 -11.31
C PHE A 51 3.86 25.54 -11.37
N GLU A 52 4.90 25.64 -12.22
CA GLU A 52 5.99 24.66 -12.22
C GLU A 52 6.68 24.57 -10.84
N ASP A 53 6.99 25.70 -10.21
CA ASP A 53 7.62 25.73 -8.90
C ASP A 53 6.67 25.17 -7.83
N LYS A 54 5.40 25.59 -7.83
CA LYS A 54 4.36 25.05 -6.93
C LYS A 54 4.25 23.53 -7.05
N TYR A 55 4.27 23.01 -8.28
CA TYR A 55 4.20 21.59 -8.59
C TYR A 55 5.36 20.81 -7.98
N PHE A 56 6.60 21.26 -8.18
CA PHE A 56 7.77 20.53 -7.68
C PHE A 56 7.98 20.72 -6.18
N ASP A 57 7.74 21.91 -5.65
CA ASP A 57 7.87 22.20 -4.21
C ASP A 57 6.93 21.30 -3.39
N TYR A 58 5.70 21.07 -3.88
CA TYR A 58 4.78 20.10 -3.29
C TYR A 58 5.40 18.70 -3.11
N PHE A 59 6.01 18.13 -4.16
CA PHE A 59 6.58 16.78 -4.06
C PHE A 59 7.81 16.75 -3.17
N VAL A 60 8.67 17.77 -3.26
CA VAL A 60 9.87 17.91 -2.44
C VAL A 60 9.47 17.92 -0.97
N ASP A 61 8.57 18.80 -0.56
CA ASP A 61 8.23 18.99 0.84
C ASP A 61 7.45 17.80 1.42
N LYS A 62 6.54 17.20 0.63
CA LYS A 62 5.77 16.05 1.09
C LYS A 62 6.60 14.78 1.21
N TYR A 63 7.57 14.56 0.32
CA TYR A 63 8.25 13.27 0.23
C TYR A 63 9.73 13.29 0.64
N GLU A 64 10.33 14.45 0.93
CA GLU A 64 11.75 14.56 1.33
C GLU A 64 12.15 13.47 2.34
N LYS A 65 11.34 13.24 3.37
CA LYS A 65 11.65 12.29 4.46
C LYS A 65 11.85 10.84 3.99
N VAL A 66 11.20 10.43 2.89
CA VAL A 66 11.28 9.07 2.34
C VAL A 66 12.22 8.96 1.14
N MET A 67 12.80 10.08 0.70
CA MET A 67 13.71 10.14 -0.44
C MET A 67 15.10 9.55 -0.14
N THR A 68 15.84 9.24 -1.20
CA THR A 68 17.21 8.72 -1.08
C THR A 68 18.13 9.80 -0.50
N PHE A 69 17.92 11.06 -0.88
CA PHE A 69 18.62 12.23 -0.33
C PHE A 69 18.68 12.23 1.20
N THR A 70 17.52 12.14 1.84
CA THR A 70 17.42 12.14 3.31
C THR A 70 18.11 10.94 3.93
N ASN A 71 18.03 9.76 3.31
CA ASN A 71 18.71 8.56 3.80
C ASN A 71 20.24 8.64 3.65
N VAL A 72 20.74 9.21 2.56
CA VAL A 72 22.16 9.49 2.36
C VAL A 72 22.65 10.47 3.42
N LYS A 73 21.94 11.58 3.62
CA LYS A 73 22.28 12.60 4.63
C LYS A 73 22.31 12.02 6.06
N LYS A 74 21.31 11.23 6.44
CA LYS A 74 21.26 10.54 7.74
C LYS A 74 22.48 9.64 7.98
N ARG A 75 22.88 8.86 6.98
CA ARG A 75 24.06 7.97 7.09
C ARG A 75 25.37 8.74 7.18
N ILE A 76 25.49 9.84 6.43
CA ILE A 76 26.64 10.76 6.52
C ILE A 76 26.73 11.35 7.92
N GLN A 77 25.62 11.85 8.47
CA GLN A 77 25.58 12.42 9.82
C GLN A 77 25.95 11.39 10.88
N LEU A 78 25.48 10.14 10.75
CA LEU A 78 25.84 9.05 11.65
C LEU A 78 27.36 8.80 11.66
N ILE A 79 28.00 8.81 10.48
CA ILE A 79 29.45 8.68 10.32
C ILE A 79 30.19 9.86 10.98
N LEU A 80 29.68 11.09 10.84
CA LEU A 80 30.32 12.29 11.36
C LEU A 80 30.17 12.48 12.88
N ASN A 81 29.13 11.90 13.49
CA ASN A 81 28.85 12.05 14.93
C ASN A 81 29.77 11.24 15.84
N LEU A 82 30.56 10.35 15.26
CA LEU A 82 31.48 9.49 15.98
C LEU A 82 32.88 9.96 15.57
N ASP A 83 33.66 10.46 16.51
CA ASP A 83 35.05 10.84 16.27
C ASP A 83 35.90 9.56 16.14
N ILE A 84 36.00 9.01 14.92
CA ILE A 84 36.60 7.70 14.65
C ILE A 84 37.73 7.81 13.62
N ASP A 85 38.79 7.03 13.81
CA ASP A 85 39.90 6.89 12.86
C ASP A 85 39.51 6.17 11.55
N GLU A 86 40.28 6.42 10.48
CA GLU A 86 39.98 5.92 9.13
C GLU A 86 39.88 4.39 9.02
N LYS A 87 40.63 3.66 9.86
CA LYS A 87 40.60 2.18 9.87
C LYS A 87 39.28 1.66 10.42
N THR A 88 38.79 2.23 11.52
CA THR A 88 37.53 1.82 12.14
C THR A 88 36.34 2.29 11.30
N LEU A 89 36.42 3.49 10.69
CA LEU A 89 35.42 3.98 9.73
C LEU A 89 35.18 2.99 8.57
N ASN A 90 36.25 2.54 7.92
CA ASN A 90 36.15 1.63 6.77
C ASN A 90 35.81 0.17 7.14
N LYS A 91 35.88 -0.18 8.43
CA LYS A 91 35.55 -1.51 8.95
C LYS A 91 34.11 -1.57 9.45
N ASP A 92 33.72 -0.66 10.33
CA ASP A 92 32.46 -0.70 11.07
C ASP A 92 31.31 -0.04 10.28
N TYR A 93 31.61 0.92 9.41
CA TYR A 93 30.62 1.63 8.56
C TYR A 93 30.70 1.26 7.08
N LYS A 94 31.34 0.13 6.76
CA LYS A 94 31.54 -0.31 5.37
C LYS A 94 30.23 -0.39 4.58
N GLU A 95 29.13 -0.80 5.21
CA GLU A 95 27.81 -0.90 4.57
C GLU A 95 27.20 0.46 4.27
N ASP A 96 27.28 1.41 5.20
CA ASP A 96 26.82 2.80 4.99
C ASP A 96 27.62 3.49 3.89
N ILE A 97 28.95 3.33 3.92
CA ILE A 97 29.85 3.86 2.90
C ILE A 97 29.51 3.27 1.52
N LYS A 98 29.28 1.96 1.45
CA LYS A 98 28.87 1.30 0.20
C LYS A 98 27.52 1.84 -0.28
N TYR A 99 26.54 1.99 0.61
CA TYR A 99 25.24 2.54 0.28
C TYR A 99 25.37 3.96 -0.31
N ILE A 100 26.08 4.86 0.37
CA ILE A 100 26.28 6.24 -0.10
C ILE A 100 26.92 6.25 -1.49
N LYS A 101 28.00 5.50 -1.70
CA LYS A 101 28.67 5.41 -3.00
C LYS A 101 27.77 4.91 -4.11
N ASP A 102 26.94 3.90 -3.83
CA ASP A 102 26.02 3.36 -4.82
C ASP A 102 24.90 4.34 -5.15
N LYS A 103 24.41 5.12 -4.17
CA LYS A 103 23.37 6.13 -4.41
C LYS A 103 23.88 7.36 -5.15
N LEU A 104 25.12 7.79 -4.90
CA LEU A 104 25.75 8.91 -5.62
C LEU A 104 25.93 8.63 -7.12
N LYS A 105 25.87 7.37 -7.57
CA LYS A 105 25.89 7.01 -9.00
C LYS A 105 24.56 7.27 -9.71
N ASN A 106 23.48 7.50 -8.96
CA ASN A 106 22.18 7.78 -9.56
C ASN A 106 22.21 9.11 -10.34
N SER A 107 21.38 9.20 -11.39
CA SER A 107 21.30 10.39 -12.25
C SER A 107 21.02 11.69 -11.49
N ALA A 108 20.26 11.63 -10.39
CA ALA A 108 19.96 12.78 -9.54
C ALA A 108 21.22 13.45 -8.95
N TYR A 109 22.28 12.68 -8.70
CA TYR A 109 23.52 13.15 -8.05
C TYR A 109 24.66 13.42 -9.04
N LYS A 110 24.37 13.43 -10.35
CA LYS A 110 25.41 13.59 -11.40
C LYS A 110 26.26 14.86 -11.20
N ASN A 111 25.65 15.96 -10.77
CA ASN A 111 26.35 17.21 -10.47
C ASN A 111 27.37 17.02 -9.35
N ILE A 112 26.94 16.41 -8.24
CA ILE A 112 27.80 16.07 -7.09
C ILE A 112 28.95 15.15 -7.52
N LEU A 113 28.64 14.10 -8.29
CA LEU A 113 29.63 13.13 -8.73
C LEU A 113 30.71 13.73 -9.66
N ASN A 114 30.38 14.78 -10.41
CA ASN A 114 31.33 15.50 -11.25
C ASN A 114 32.30 16.37 -10.45
N ILE A 115 31.88 16.86 -9.28
CA ILE A 115 32.69 17.72 -8.41
C ILE A 115 33.60 16.88 -7.51
N VAL A 116 33.11 15.73 -7.05
CA VAL A 116 33.78 14.88 -6.07
C VAL A 116 35.00 14.14 -6.66
N PRO A 117 36.19 14.19 -6.01
CA PRO A 117 37.36 13.46 -6.46
C PRO A 117 37.17 11.93 -6.40
N LYS A 118 37.43 11.23 -7.52
CA LYS A 118 37.31 9.75 -7.60
C LYS A 118 38.16 9.00 -6.58
N ASN A 119 39.29 9.58 -6.17
CA ASN A 119 40.20 8.97 -5.19
C ASN A 119 39.62 9.00 -3.77
N GLU A 120 38.98 10.11 -3.38
CA GLU A 120 38.28 10.24 -2.10
C GLU A 120 37.03 9.38 -2.07
N LEU A 121 36.33 9.23 -3.20
CA LEU A 121 35.22 8.28 -3.32
C LEU A 121 35.67 6.81 -3.15
N LYS A 122 36.93 6.46 -3.43
CA LYS A 122 37.45 5.10 -3.20
C LYS A 122 37.74 4.86 -1.73
N LYS A 123 38.38 5.81 -1.05
CA LYS A 123 38.71 5.77 0.39
C LYS A 123 38.22 7.07 1.06
N PRO A 124 36.95 7.13 1.48
CA PRO A 124 36.39 8.35 2.05
C PRO A 124 36.90 8.56 3.48
N THR A 125 37.21 9.82 3.78
CA THR A 125 37.61 10.30 5.11
C THR A 125 36.44 11.06 5.75
N GLN A 126 36.54 11.41 7.04
CA GLN A 126 35.53 12.29 7.65
C GLN A 126 35.45 13.66 6.96
N GLY A 127 36.58 14.25 6.57
CA GLY A 127 36.62 15.52 5.83
C GLY A 127 35.89 15.44 4.48
N PHE A 128 36.01 14.31 3.78
CA PHE A 128 35.22 14.04 2.58
C PHE A 128 33.72 14.07 2.87
N PHE A 129 33.27 13.44 3.96
CA PHE A 129 31.86 13.40 4.35
C PHE A 129 31.31 14.76 4.77
N GLN A 130 32.13 15.60 5.41
CA GLN A 130 31.77 17.00 5.71
C GLN A 130 31.57 17.80 4.42
N ASN A 131 32.51 17.73 3.48
CA ASN A 131 32.40 18.41 2.20
C ASN A 131 31.18 17.91 1.39
N LEU A 132 30.98 16.59 1.36
CA LEU A 132 29.82 15.99 0.68
C LEU A 132 28.49 16.49 1.27
N LEU A 133 28.40 16.67 2.59
CA LEU A 133 27.20 17.23 3.23
C LEU A 133 26.89 18.64 2.73
N ILE A 134 27.92 19.50 2.61
CA ILE A 134 27.79 20.87 2.12
C ILE A 134 27.33 20.88 0.66
N LEU A 135 27.95 20.06 -0.19
CA LEU A 135 27.56 19.95 -1.61
C LEU A 135 26.12 19.46 -1.77
N LEU A 136 25.70 18.49 -0.95
CA LEU A 136 24.33 17.98 -0.94
C LEU A 136 23.33 19.06 -0.52
N ASP A 137 23.65 19.88 0.49
CA ASP A 137 22.77 20.95 0.94
C ASP A 137 22.64 22.08 -0.10
N ASN A 138 23.72 22.41 -0.82
CA ASN A 138 23.70 23.39 -1.92
C ASN A 138 22.82 22.96 -3.11
N GLU A 139 22.82 21.67 -3.44
CA GLU A 139 22.05 21.12 -4.57
C GLU A 139 20.73 20.45 -4.13
N LYS A 140 20.29 20.67 -2.88
CA LYS A 140 19.14 19.97 -2.27
C LYS A 140 17.90 19.99 -3.16
N LYS A 141 17.48 21.18 -3.61
CA LYS A 141 16.24 21.36 -4.39
C LYS A 141 16.28 20.59 -5.72
N GLU A 142 17.39 20.70 -6.44
CA GLU A 142 17.59 20.02 -7.73
C GLU A 142 17.68 18.49 -7.61
N ILE A 143 18.36 17.99 -6.57
CA ILE A 143 18.46 16.55 -6.31
C ILE A 143 17.08 15.99 -5.98
N LEU A 144 16.34 16.62 -5.06
CA LEU A 144 15.01 16.17 -4.66
C LEU A 144 14.01 16.25 -5.81
N LYS A 145 14.06 17.30 -6.64
CA LYS A 145 13.26 17.42 -7.88
C LYS A 145 13.52 16.21 -8.80
N LYS A 146 14.79 15.88 -9.08
CA LYS A 146 15.16 14.72 -9.91
C LYS A 146 14.77 13.38 -9.30
N GLU A 147 14.87 13.22 -7.99
CA GLU A 147 14.43 12.00 -7.30
C GLU A 147 12.91 11.81 -7.37
N CYS A 148 12.13 12.88 -7.20
CA CYS A 148 10.67 12.84 -7.30
C CYS A 148 10.21 12.53 -8.74
N ILE A 149 10.86 13.13 -9.75
CA ILE A 149 10.60 12.88 -11.16
C ILE A 149 10.88 11.41 -11.50
N GLY A 150 12.08 10.92 -11.17
CA GLY A 150 12.51 9.58 -11.55
C GLY A 150 12.88 9.46 -13.02
N TYR A 151 12.83 8.23 -13.54
CA TYR A 151 13.11 7.96 -14.95
C TYR A 151 12.27 6.78 -15.43
N TYR A 152 11.45 7.06 -16.45
CA TYR A 152 10.68 6.05 -17.16
C TYR A 152 11.48 5.47 -18.33
N ASP A 153 11.81 4.17 -18.25
CA ASP A 153 12.47 3.46 -19.34
C ASP A 153 11.42 2.99 -20.35
N GLN A 154 11.34 3.67 -21.50
CA GLN A 154 10.39 3.34 -22.57
C GLN A 154 10.60 1.95 -23.17
N LYS A 155 11.84 1.44 -23.22
CA LYS A 155 12.13 0.11 -23.79
C LYS A 155 11.68 -0.99 -22.84
N ALA A 156 11.98 -0.82 -21.56
CA ALA A 156 11.58 -1.77 -20.52
C ALA A 156 10.13 -1.58 -20.05
N LYS A 157 9.47 -0.46 -20.41
CA LYS A 157 8.17 -0.02 -19.90
C LYS A 157 8.06 -0.02 -18.38
N THR A 158 9.17 0.30 -17.70
CA THR A 158 9.27 0.24 -16.25
C THR A 158 9.97 1.48 -15.71
N SER A 159 9.56 1.91 -14.52
CA SER A 159 10.37 2.82 -13.72
C SER A 159 11.48 2.03 -13.01
N LYS A 160 12.72 2.51 -13.12
CA LYS A 160 13.90 1.93 -12.47
C LYS A 160 14.22 2.55 -11.11
N SER A 161 13.42 3.52 -10.68
CA SER A 161 13.63 4.29 -9.45
C SER A 161 12.55 3.97 -8.43
N PRO A 162 12.82 3.11 -7.41
CA PRO A 162 11.79 2.67 -6.48
C PRO A 162 11.14 3.81 -5.69
N ASN A 163 11.89 4.88 -5.39
CA ASN A 163 11.40 6.00 -4.58
C ASN A 163 10.82 7.15 -5.41
N ALA A 164 10.93 7.09 -6.74
CA ALA A 164 10.33 8.10 -7.61
C ALA A 164 8.80 8.01 -7.58
N ILE A 165 8.16 9.16 -7.78
CA ILE A 165 6.71 9.33 -7.65
C ILE A 165 6.09 9.56 -9.02
N ILE A 166 6.64 10.53 -9.78
CA ILE A 166 6.02 11.01 -11.02
C ILE A 166 6.12 9.97 -12.14
N ASP A 167 7.28 9.32 -12.30
CA ASP A 167 7.52 8.32 -13.36
C ASP A 167 6.61 7.08 -13.31
N LYS A 168 5.88 6.87 -12.20
CA LYS A 168 4.90 5.80 -12.04
C LYS A 168 3.64 6.06 -12.85
N TYR A 169 3.28 7.33 -13.01
CA TYR A 169 2.01 7.76 -13.61
C TYR A 169 2.24 8.51 -14.92
N ILE A 170 3.35 9.25 -15.04
CA ILE A 170 3.65 10.13 -16.17
C ILE A 170 4.93 9.67 -16.88
N ASN A 171 4.90 9.69 -18.20
CA ASN A 171 6.10 9.59 -19.04
C ASN A 171 6.90 10.89 -18.89
N THR A 172 7.94 10.85 -18.06
CA THR A 172 8.75 12.01 -17.68
C THR A 172 9.43 12.71 -18.86
N ASN A 173 9.57 12.04 -20.02
CA ASN A 173 10.09 12.66 -21.24
C ASN A 173 9.10 13.64 -21.88
N MET A 174 7.83 13.58 -21.49
CA MET A 174 6.74 14.43 -21.96
C MET A 174 6.26 15.41 -20.88
N LEU A 175 6.90 15.42 -19.70
CA LEU A 175 6.58 16.32 -18.61
C LEU A 175 7.19 17.70 -18.87
N ASN A 176 6.35 18.68 -19.22
CA ASN A 176 6.75 20.08 -19.29
C ASN A 176 5.61 20.96 -18.76
N ILE A 177 5.69 21.27 -17.46
CA ILE A 177 4.63 21.98 -16.74
C ILE A 177 4.50 23.43 -17.20
N GLN A 178 5.62 24.15 -17.34
CA GLN A 178 5.61 25.54 -17.80
C GLN A 178 4.93 25.67 -19.16
N LYS A 179 5.36 24.85 -20.14
CA LYS A 179 4.74 24.83 -21.47
C LYS A 179 3.25 24.51 -21.42
N SER A 180 2.85 23.58 -20.54
CA SER A 180 1.43 23.21 -20.38
C SER A 180 0.60 24.40 -19.87
N CYS A 181 1.15 25.21 -18.95
CA CYS A 181 0.49 26.40 -18.45
C CYS A 181 0.39 27.48 -19.54
N ASP A 182 1.45 27.70 -20.32
CA ASP A 182 1.44 28.63 -21.45
C ASP A 182 0.38 28.23 -22.50
N GLU A 183 0.27 26.92 -22.80
CA GLU A 183 -0.75 26.37 -23.71
C GLU A 183 -2.18 26.60 -23.18
N ILE A 184 -2.40 26.52 -21.87
CA ILE A 184 -3.71 26.82 -21.26
C ILE A 184 -4.06 28.31 -21.42
N LEU A 185 -3.13 29.21 -21.12
CA LEU A 185 -3.36 30.64 -21.24
C LEU A 185 -3.68 31.04 -22.69
N ASN A 186 -2.97 30.45 -23.66
CA ASN A 186 -3.30 30.65 -25.08
C ASN A 186 -4.69 30.09 -25.43
N TYR A 187 -5.00 28.88 -24.97
CA TYR A 187 -6.27 28.22 -25.23
C TYR A 187 -7.49 28.98 -24.71
N ILE A 188 -7.38 29.60 -23.53
CA ILE A 188 -8.47 30.39 -22.92
C ILE A 188 -8.72 31.69 -23.71
N ASN A 189 -7.67 32.26 -24.30
CA ASN A 189 -7.76 33.51 -25.07
C ASN A 189 -8.12 33.31 -26.56
N GLU A 190 -8.13 32.06 -27.05
CA GLU A 190 -8.43 31.75 -28.46
C GLU A 190 -9.94 31.57 -28.73
N ASP A 191 -10.38 31.95 -29.94
CA ASP A 191 -11.73 31.62 -30.43
C ASP A 191 -11.79 30.14 -30.83
N THR A 192 -12.37 29.33 -29.94
CA THR A 192 -12.50 27.88 -30.10
C THR A 192 -13.69 27.46 -30.97
N SER A 193 -14.51 28.38 -31.48
CA SER A 193 -15.72 28.06 -32.26
C SER A 193 -15.45 27.29 -33.57
N LYS A 194 -14.24 27.37 -34.11
CA LYS A 194 -13.81 26.71 -35.36
C LYS A 194 -13.15 25.36 -35.15
N TYR A 195 -13.00 24.94 -33.89
CA TYR A 195 -12.35 23.68 -33.55
C TYR A 195 -13.27 22.50 -33.94
N LYS A 196 -12.67 21.40 -34.39
CA LYS A 196 -13.39 20.31 -35.10
C LYS A 196 -13.59 19.05 -34.26
N PHE A 197 -12.96 18.98 -33.10
CA PHE A 197 -12.95 17.81 -32.24
C PHE A 197 -13.25 18.24 -30.81
N ASP A 198 -13.60 17.28 -29.97
CA ASP A 198 -13.92 17.51 -28.57
C ASP A 198 -12.91 16.80 -27.67
N CYS A 199 -12.60 17.40 -26.53
CA CYS A 199 -11.76 16.79 -25.52
C CYS A 199 -12.44 15.54 -24.95
N PHE A 200 -11.70 14.43 -24.93
CA PHE A 200 -12.16 13.15 -24.42
C PHE A 200 -12.70 13.19 -22.98
N SER A 201 -12.16 14.08 -22.13
CA SER A 201 -12.53 14.14 -20.70
C SER A 201 -13.61 15.18 -20.39
N CYS A 202 -13.50 16.41 -20.92
CA CYS A 202 -14.41 17.50 -20.56
C CYS A 202 -15.36 17.93 -21.68
N GLY A 203 -15.17 17.43 -22.92
CA GLY A 203 -15.96 17.84 -24.07
C GLY A 203 -15.64 19.24 -24.61
N ASN A 204 -14.64 19.95 -24.08
CA ASN A 204 -14.26 21.25 -24.63
C ASN A 204 -13.68 21.11 -26.05
N PRO A 205 -13.91 22.07 -26.97
CA PRO A 205 -13.41 21.97 -28.33
C PRO A 205 -11.88 21.92 -28.37
N ILE A 206 -11.32 21.16 -29.31
CA ILE A 206 -9.87 21.05 -29.59
C ILE A 206 -9.57 21.10 -31.10
N LYS A 207 -8.38 21.60 -31.44
CA LYS A 207 -7.97 21.89 -32.82
C LYS A 207 -7.62 20.63 -33.64
N SER A 208 -6.92 19.69 -33.03
CA SER A 208 -6.38 18.50 -33.70
C SER A 208 -6.13 17.37 -32.71
N ILE A 209 -6.11 16.14 -33.22
CA ILE A 209 -5.72 14.92 -32.50
C ILE A 209 -4.27 14.59 -32.88
N ASP A 210 -3.40 14.42 -31.89
CA ASP A 210 -1.97 14.12 -32.06
C ASP A 210 -1.53 13.02 -31.07
N LYS A 211 -1.29 13.40 -29.82
CA LYS A 211 -0.59 12.56 -28.83
C LYS A 211 -1.54 11.76 -27.95
N GLY A 212 -2.81 12.14 -27.88
CA GLY A 212 -3.77 11.56 -26.95
C GLY A 212 -3.23 11.50 -25.52
N LEU A 213 -3.41 10.35 -24.88
CA LEU A 213 -2.96 10.11 -23.50
C LEU A 213 -1.56 9.46 -23.42
N SER A 214 -0.72 9.57 -24.46
CA SER A 214 0.61 8.90 -24.52
C SER A 214 1.60 9.35 -23.44
N PHE A 215 1.33 10.49 -22.80
CA PHE A 215 2.09 10.96 -21.63
C PHE A 215 1.72 10.21 -20.33
N MET A 216 0.64 9.43 -20.31
CA MET A 216 0.24 8.61 -19.16
C MET A 216 0.84 7.20 -19.23
N THR A 217 1.55 6.81 -18.19
CA THR A 217 2.19 5.50 -18.09
C THR A 217 1.14 4.39 -17.93
N ASN A 218 1.20 3.37 -18.80
CA ASN A 218 0.34 2.17 -18.76
C ASN A 218 -1.17 2.42 -18.84
N ILE A 219 -1.58 3.58 -19.40
CA ILE A 219 -2.97 3.93 -19.67
C ILE A 219 -3.26 3.94 -21.18
N PHE A 220 -2.33 4.48 -21.97
CA PHE A 220 -2.53 4.68 -23.40
C PHE A 220 -1.47 3.98 -24.26
N PHE A 221 -1.72 3.90 -25.56
CA PHE A 221 -0.81 3.33 -26.54
C PHE A 221 -0.46 4.36 -27.61
N ASP A 222 0.65 4.12 -28.31
CA ASP A 222 1.12 4.98 -29.40
C ASP A 222 0.20 4.83 -30.62
N THR A 223 -0.76 5.74 -30.77
CA THR A 223 -1.73 5.78 -31.87
C THR A 223 -1.05 6.02 -33.22
N SER A 224 0.10 6.69 -33.27
CA SER A 224 0.85 6.94 -34.51
C SER A 224 1.48 5.68 -35.10
N ARG A 225 1.80 4.70 -34.24
CA ARG A 225 2.46 3.43 -34.65
C ARG A 225 1.57 2.20 -34.52
N LYS A 226 0.51 2.25 -33.72
CA LYS A 226 -0.33 1.09 -33.34
C LYS A 226 -1.81 1.39 -33.45
N THR A 227 -2.25 1.78 -34.64
CA THR A 227 -3.67 2.06 -34.93
C THR A 227 -4.58 0.84 -34.76
N SER A 228 -4.04 -0.39 -34.80
CA SER A 228 -4.83 -1.63 -34.67
C SER A 228 -5.50 -1.84 -33.33
N HIS A 229 -5.13 -1.08 -32.30
CA HIS A 229 -5.79 -1.10 -31.01
C HIS A 229 -7.02 -0.17 -30.94
N VAL A 230 -7.25 0.64 -31.98
CA VAL A 230 -8.38 1.58 -32.06
C VAL A 230 -9.45 1.01 -32.98
N TRP A 231 -10.71 1.18 -32.62
CA TRP A 231 -11.84 0.87 -33.49
C TRP A 231 -11.71 1.63 -34.83
N ASN A 232 -11.89 0.93 -35.96
CA ASN A 232 -11.70 1.47 -37.30
C ASN A 232 -10.35 2.15 -37.57
N PHE A 233 -9.31 1.90 -36.74
CA PHE A 233 -7.99 2.51 -36.87
C PHE A 233 -7.97 4.05 -36.77
N VAL A 234 -9.04 4.67 -36.26
CA VAL A 234 -9.18 6.13 -36.13
C VAL A 234 -9.32 6.50 -34.66
N SER A 235 -8.32 7.19 -34.10
CA SER A 235 -8.34 7.68 -32.72
C SER A 235 -9.12 8.99 -32.63
N ASP A 236 -10.09 9.01 -31.74
CA ASP A 236 -10.84 10.19 -31.27
C ASP A 236 -10.37 10.66 -29.88
N ILE A 237 -9.37 9.98 -29.30
CA ILE A 237 -8.88 10.26 -27.94
C ILE A 237 -7.82 11.36 -27.97
N GLU A 238 -8.21 12.56 -27.53
CA GLU A 238 -7.31 13.69 -27.31
C GLU A 238 -7.78 14.59 -26.16
N MET A 239 -6.82 15.28 -25.53
CA MET A 239 -7.05 16.12 -24.35
C MET A 239 -6.87 17.60 -24.67
N CYS A 240 -7.75 18.45 -24.12
CA CYS A 240 -7.50 19.90 -24.13
C CYS A 240 -6.36 20.25 -23.16
N PRO A 241 -5.68 21.40 -23.33
CA PRO A 241 -4.56 21.79 -22.47
C PRO A 241 -4.90 21.83 -20.98
N ILE A 242 -6.13 22.26 -20.64
CA ILE A 242 -6.62 22.34 -19.27
C ILE A 242 -6.64 20.94 -18.62
N CYS A 243 -7.26 19.97 -19.29
CA CYS A 243 -7.35 18.62 -18.76
C CYS A 243 -5.99 17.89 -18.77
N SER A 244 -5.12 18.19 -19.74
CA SER A 244 -3.73 17.68 -19.74
C SER A 244 -2.98 18.08 -18.46
N LEU A 245 -3.13 19.33 -17.99
CA LEU A 245 -2.56 19.77 -16.72
C LEU A 245 -3.13 18.98 -15.53
N VAL A 246 -4.46 18.74 -15.51
CA VAL A 246 -5.10 17.91 -14.48
C VAL A 246 -4.49 16.51 -14.44
N TYR A 247 -4.29 15.86 -15.59
CA TYR A 247 -3.64 14.55 -15.65
C TYR A 247 -2.17 14.59 -15.21
N PHE A 248 -1.42 15.66 -15.52
CA PHE A 248 -0.07 15.84 -14.97
C PHE A 248 -0.05 15.91 -13.44
N CYS A 249 -1.16 16.30 -12.81
CA CYS A 249 -1.30 16.34 -11.35
C CYS A 249 -1.66 14.99 -10.71
N VAL A 250 -1.92 13.92 -11.49
CA VAL A 250 -2.22 12.57 -10.96
C VAL A 250 -1.23 12.08 -9.89
N PRO A 251 0.11 12.25 -10.03
CA PRO A 251 1.04 11.81 -9.00
C PRO A 251 0.82 12.48 -7.64
N ALA A 252 0.30 13.71 -7.61
CA ALA A 252 -0.02 14.43 -6.37
C ALA A 252 -1.36 13.98 -5.75
N GLY A 253 -2.24 13.37 -6.53
CA GLY A 253 -3.47 12.76 -6.05
C GLY A 253 -3.24 11.42 -5.36
N PHE A 254 -2.29 10.64 -5.89
CA PHE A 254 -1.87 9.39 -5.27
C PHE A 254 -1.01 9.61 -4.01
N THR A 255 -0.98 8.60 -3.16
CA THR A 255 0.09 8.43 -2.17
C THR A 255 1.03 7.33 -2.64
N THR A 256 2.26 7.70 -2.98
CA THR A 256 3.26 6.77 -3.54
C THR A 256 4.47 6.63 -2.64
N VAL A 257 4.76 5.41 -2.21
CA VAL A 257 5.92 5.10 -1.35
C VAL A 257 6.51 3.74 -1.76
N TYR A 258 7.83 3.67 -1.91
CA TYR A 258 8.58 2.46 -2.29
C TYR A 258 8.03 1.75 -3.54
N GLY A 259 7.60 2.52 -4.55
CA GLY A 259 7.11 2.01 -5.83
C GLY A 259 5.67 1.53 -5.81
N LYS A 260 5.00 1.60 -4.65
CA LYS A 260 3.58 1.31 -4.49
C LYS A 260 2.79 2.60 -4.36
N GLY A 261 1.68 2.70 -5.07
CA GLY A 261 0.76 3.83 -5.01
C GLY A 261 -0.61 3.41 -4.52
N ILE A 262 -1.30 4.31 -3.84
CA ILE A 262 -2.71 4.15 -3.48
C ILE A 262 -3.47 5.46 -3.67
N TYR A 263 -4.67 5.36 -4.21
CA TYR A 263 -5.65 6.43 -4.33
C TYR A 263 -7.04 5.84 -4.06
N VAL A 264 -7.91 6.61 -3.41
CA VAL A 264 -9.30 6.22 -3.21
C VAL A 264 -10.20 7.23 -3.89
N ASN A 265 -10.94 6.72 -4.88
CA ASN A 265 -11.88 7.50 -5.67
C ASN A 265 -13.22 7.58 -4.92
N GLN A 266 -13.43 8.67 -4.19
CA GLN A 266 -14.74 9.06 -3.66
C GLN A 266 -15.33 10.11 -4.58
N ASN A 267 -16.43 9.80 -5.25
CA ASN A 267 -17.07 10.71 -6.21
C ASN A 267 -18.22 11.53 -5.64
N LEU A 268 -18.53 11.41 -4.34
CA LEU A 268 -19.63 12.17 -3.71
C LEU A 268 -19.31 13.67 -3.60
N SER A 269 -18.11 13.97 -3.10
CA SER A 269 -17.64 15.34 -2.90
C SER A 269 -16.13 15.41 -3.08
N LEU A 270 -15.67 16.45 -3.77
CA LEU A 270 -14.26 16.70 -4.00
C LEU A 270 -13.53 17.02 -2.68
N ASN A 271 -14.17 17.73 -1.76
CA ASN A 271 -13.63 18.00 -0.43
C ASN A 271 -13.40 16.69 0.36
N SER A 272 -14.39 15.79 0.32
CA SER A 272 -14.27 14.47 0.95
C SER A 272 -13.15 13.64 0.33
N ALA A 273 -13.04 13.64 -1.01
CA ALA A 273 -11.97 12.93 -1.73
C ALA A 273 -10.57 13.46 -1.36
N VAL A 274 -10.38 14.79 -1.32
CA VAL A 274 -9.12 15.43 -0.92
C VAL A 274 -8.78 15.10 0.53
N ALA A 275 -9.73 15.31 1.45
CA ALA A 275 -9.53 15.05 2.87
C ALA A 275 -9.17 13.57 3.13
N PHE A 276 -9.88 12.64 2.50
CA PHE A 276 -9.66 11.20 2.70
C PHE A 276 -8.28 10.76 2.17
N ASN A 277 -7.92 11.16 0.95
CA ASN A 277 -6.61 10.80 0.38
C ASN A 277 -5.44 11.48 1.13
N ASN A 278 -5.64 12.69 1.65
CA ASN A 278 -4.63 13.36 2.48
C ASN A 278 -4.45 12.69 3.85
N ARG A 279 -5.51 12.12 4.44
CA ARG A 279 -5.40 11.28 5.65
C ARG A 279 -4.55 10.04 5.38
N ILE A 280 -4.85 9.31 4.30
CA ILE A 280 -4.04 8.16 3.86
C ILE A 280 -2.56 8.58 3.70
N LYS A 281 -2.32 9.69 3.00
CA LYS A 281 -0.98 10.24 2.80
C LYS A 281 -0.27 10.51 4.11
N SER A 282 -0.93 11.18 5.04
CA SER A 282 -0.36 11.48 6.36
C SER A 282 -0.02 10.22 7.15
N GLU A 283 -0.88 9.21 7.14
CA GLU A 283 -0.64 7.95 7.86
C GLU A 283 0.52 7.15 7.26
N ILE A 284 0.61 7.10 5.93
CA ILE A 284 1.70 6.38 5.24
C ILE A 284 3.04 7.08 5.45
N LEU A 285 3.08 8.42 5.44
CA LEU A 285 4.32 9.18 5.54
C LEU A 285 4.77 9.46 6.99
N LYS A 286 3.88 9.28 7.98
CA LYS A 286 4.23 9.31 9.42
C LYS A 286 5.15 8.15 9.80
N ASP A 287 4.97 6.98 9.18
CA ASP A 287 5.72 5.78 9.53
C ASP A 287 7.10 5.80 8.86
N HIS A 288 8.16 5.86 9.68
CA HIS A 288 9.54 5.88 9.20
C HIS A 288 10.10 4.46 8.95
N GLU A 289 9.36 3.42 9.33
CA GLU A 289 9.75 2.05 9.08
C GLU A 289 9.34 1.61 7.67
N VAL A 290 10.30 1.05 6.92
CA VAL A 290 10.06 0.43 5.62
C VAL A 290 9.23 -0.85 5.82
N ASN A 291 7.92 -0.71 5.99
CA ASN A 291 7.01 -1.84 6.10
C ASN A 291 6.28 -2.06 4.76
N ARG A 292 6.27 -3.31 4.26
CA ARG A 292 5.63 -3.63 2.98
C ARG A 292 4.11 -3.40 3.00
N SER A 293 3.53 -3.37 4.19
CA SER A 293 2.10 -3.24 4.49
C SER A 293 1.62 -1.79 4.69
N LEU A 294 2.50 -0.80 4.55
CA LEU A 294 2.20 0.63 4.81
C LEU A 294 0.97 1.13 4.08
N THR A 295 0.80 0.78 2.80
CA THR A 295 -0.34 1.25 2.00
C THR A 295 -1.68 0.75 2.53
N TYR A 296 -1.76 -0.53 2.92
CA TYR A 296 -2.96 -1.09 3.53
C TYR A 296 -3.20 -0.54 4.92
N ARG A 297 -2.15 -0.36 5.72
CA ARG A 297 -2.25 0.23 7.06
C ARG A 297 -2.77 1.67 7.00
N GLY A 298 -2.20 2.50 6.12
CA GLY A 298 -2.64 3.89 5.94
C GLY A 298 -4.10 3.97 5.48
N LEU A 299 -4.50 3.11 4.55
CA LEU A 299 -5.90 3.00 4.13
C LEU A 299 -6.82 2.61 5.29
N ILE A 300 -6.48 1.56 6.05
CA ILE A 300 -7.32 1.05 7.14
C ILE A 300 -7.41 2.05 8.29
N ASN A 301 -6.33 2.78 8.58
CA ASN A 301 -6.37 3.86 9.56
C ASN A 301 -7.29 4.99 9.11
N ALA A 302 -7.19 5.44 7.85
CA ALA A 302 -8.08 6.48 7.30
C ALA A 302 -9.56 6.05 7.34
N ILE A 303 -9.85 4.80 6.99
CA ILE A 303 -11.19 4.19 7.08
C ILE A 303 -11.71 4.24 8.53
N ASN A 304 -10.90 3.79 9.49
CA ASN A 304 -11.29 3.73 10.90
C ASN A 304 -11.47 5.10 11.57
N GLU A 305 -10.69 6.10 11.17
CA GLU A 305 -10.86 7.46 11.67
C GLU A 305 -12.16 8.09 11.13
N GLN A 306 -12.46 7.86 9.85
CA GLN A 306 -13.70 8.35 9.25
C GLN A 306 -14.93 7.73 9.92
N SER A 307 -14.92 6.43 10.20
CA SER A 307 -16.03 5.79 10.93
C SER A 307 -16.21 6.35 12.34
N ASN A 308 -15.11 6.63 13.04
CA ASN A 308 -15.15 7.23 14.39
C ASN A 308 -15.68 8.67 14.39
N MET A 309 -15.53 9.42 13.30
CA MET A 309 -16.08 10.77 13.16
C MET A 309 -17.61 10.79 12.91
N GLY A 310 -18.28 9.64 12.93
CA GLY A 310 -19.72 9.56 12.67
C GLY A 310 -20.09 9.81 11.21
N ILE A 311 -19.09 9.99 10.33
CA ILE A 311 -19.24 9.97 8.87
C ILE A 311 -19.47 8.49 8.51
N LYS A 312 -20.67 7.98 8.81
CA LYS A 312 -21.12 6.68 8.31
C LYS A 312 -20.87 6.71 6.81
N TYR A 313 -20.18 5.68 6.29
CA TYR A 313 -19.95 5.52 4.86
C TYR A 313 -21.27 5.77 4.12
N GLU A 314 -21.40 6.95 3.53
CA GLU A 314 -22.64 7.39 2.90
C GLU A 314 -22.81 6.56 1.64
N LEU A 315 -23.45 5.39 1.77
CA LEU A 315 -24.06 4.56 0.73
C LEU A 315 -23.23 4.18 -0.52
N ALA A 316 -22.01 4.66 -0.68
CA ALA A 316 -21.21 4.52 -1.88
C ALA A 316 -20.04 3.56 -1.64
N ASP A 317 -19.94 2.55 -2.50
CA ASP A 317 -18.79 1.66 -2.51
C ASP A 317 -17.53 2.47 -2.84
N MET A 318 -16.49 2.36 -2.01
CA MET A 318 -15.25 3.12 -2.20
C MET A 318 -14.35 2.40 -3.21
N GLN A 319 -14.07 3.03 -4.34
CA GLN A 319 -13.13 2.46 -5.32
C GLN A 319 -11.70 2.77 -4.90
N VAL A 320 -10.96 1.74 -4.51
CA VAL A 320 -9.53 1.81 -4.20
C VAL A 320 -8.73 1.47 -5.46
N VAL A 321 -7.89 2.41 -5.87
CA VAL A 321 -6.95 2.24 -6.99
C VAL A 321 -5.55 2.05 -6.41
N LYS A 322 -4.96 0.90 -6.68
CA LYS A 322 -3.60 0.55 -6.25
C LYS A 322 -2.67 0.53 -7.46
N TYR A 323 -1.51 1.13 -7.34
CA TYR A 323 -0.42 0.99 -8.28
C TYR A 323 0.65 0.09 -7.66
N ASN A 324 0.93 -1.07 -8.26
CA ASN A 324 2.02 -1.94 -7.84
C ASN A 324 2.57 -2.72 -9.04
N ASP A 325 3.86 -3.00 -9.06
CA ASP A 325 4.52 -3.74 -10.14
C ASP A 325 4.24 -3.17 -11.55
N ASN A 326 4.17 -1.84 -11.65
CA ASN A 326 3.81 -1.09 -12.85
C ASN A 326 2.41 -1.36 -13.41
N GLN A 327 1.47 -1.80 -12.57
CA GLN A 327 0.08 -2.03 -12.96
C GLN A 327 -0.90 -1.39 -12.00
N TYR A 328 -2.04 -0.94 -12.53
CA TYR A 328 -3.19 -0.53 -11.74
C TYR A 328 -4.04 -1.75 -11.37
N ARG A 329 -4.45 -1.82 -10.11
CA ARG A 329 -5.40 -2.80 -9.59
C ARG A 329 -6.54 -2.07 -8.90
N PHE A 330 -7.75 -2.52 -9.15
CA PHE A 330 -8.97 -1.89 -8.66
C PHE A 330 -9.64 -2.81 -7.66
N ASN A 331 -10.08 -2.25 -6.53
CA ASN A 331 -10.94 -2.92 -5.57
C ASN A 331 -12.13 -2.00 -5.25
N ILE A 332 -13.31 -2.58 -5.13
CA ILE A 332 -14.51 -1.89 -4.70
C ILE A 332 -14.75 -2.30 -3.25
N LEU A 333 -14.62 -1.36 -2.31
CA LEU A 333 -14.87 -1.60 -0.89
C LEU A 333 -16.32 -1.33 -0.59
N SER A 334 -17.10 -2.42 -0.47
CA SER A 334 -18.49 -2.33 -0.05
C SER A 334 -18.63 -1.91 1.41
N ASN A 335 -19.79 -1.37 1.76
CA ASN A 335 -20.13 -1.07 3.16
C ASN A 335 -19.94 -2.27 4.09
N LYS A 336 -20.20 -3.48 3.61
CA LYS A 336 -19.96 -4.72 4.36
C LYS A 336 -18.48 -4.92 4.67
N MET A 337 -17.60 -4.75 3.68
CA MET A 337 -16.15 -4.85 3.86
C MET A 337 -15.62 -3.78 4.81
N LEU A 338 -16.08 -2.54 4.67
CA LEU A 338 -15.70 -1.43 5.54
C LEU A 338 -16.09 -1.71 7.00
N ASN A 339 -17.28 -2.26 7.23
CA ASN A 339 -17.72 -2.71 8.56
C ASN A 339 -16.86 -3.86 9.10
N ILE A 340 -16.50 -4.84 8.27
CA ILE A 340 -15.61 -5.95 8.68
C ILE A 340 -14.24 -5.39 9.10
N ILE A 341 -13.65 -4.49 8.31
CA ILE A 341 -12.37 -3.84 8.61
C ILE A 341 -12.46 -3.07 9.91
N SER A 342 -13.52 -2.28 10.08
CA SER A 342 -13.69 -1.45 11.27
C SER A 342 -13.86 -2.27 12.55
N ASN A 343 -14.72 -3.28 12.51
CA ASN A 343 -14.95 -4.20 13.63
C ASN A 343 -13.76 -5.12 13.92
N SER A 344 -12.80 -5.21 13.00
CA SER A 344 -11.58 -6.02 13.11
C SER A 344 -10.33 -5.23 13.44
N LYS A 345 -10.43 -3.92 13.70
CA LYS A 345 -9.27 -3.02 13.91
C LYS A 345 -8.22 -3.60 14.87
N ASP A 346 -8.63 -4.03 16.05
CA ASP A 346 -7.71 -4.56 17.05
C ASP A 346 -7.08 -5.89 16.61
N ASP A 347 -7.87 -6.77 16.00
CA ASP A 347 -7.38 -8.07 15.52
C ASP A 347 -6.37 -7.87 14.37
N LEU A 348 -6.65 -6.93 13.45
CA LEU A 348 -5.78 -6.55 12.35
C LEU A 348 -4.46 -5.94 12.85
N ASN A 349 -4.52 -5.04 13.83
CA ASN A 349 -3.34 -4.41 14.42
C ASN A 349 -2.39 -5.46 15.05
N ASN A 350 -2.94 -6.51 15.66
CA ASN A 350 -2.16 -7.57 16.29
C ASN A 350 -1.42 -8.49 15.29
N ILE A 351 -1.76 -8.43 14.00
CA ILE A 351 -1.17 -9.28 12.96
C ILE A 351 -0.30 -8.53 11.94
N ILE A 352 -0.13 -7.20 12.07
CA ILE A 352 0.65 -6.36 11.13
C ILE A 352 2.05 -6.92 10.88
N ASN A 353 2.74 -7.33 11.96
CA ASN A 353 4.12 -7.82 11.92
C ASN A 353 4.20 -9.35 11.76
N CYS A 354 3.07 -10.02 11.55
CA CYS A 354 3.04 -11.46 11.37
C CYS A 354 3.43 -11.88 9.96
N GLY A 355 4.10 -13.03 9.86
CA GLY A 355 4.41 -13.61 8.56
C GLY A 355 4.97 -15.00 8.64
N PHE A 356 5.28 -15.57 7.48
CA PHE A 356 5.98 -16.83 7.36
C PHE A 356 6.92 -16.80 6.15
N LYS A 357 7.94 -17.66 6.18
CA LYS A 357 8.79 -17.91 5.01
C LYS A 357 8.31 -19.17 4.29
N GLU A 358 8.28 -19.10 2.97
CA GLU A 358 8.06 -20.24 2.10
C GLU A 358 9.14 -20.19 1.02
N VAL A 359 10.00 -21.21 1.02
CA VAL A 359 11.22 -21.25 0.21
C VAL A 359 12.08 -20.01 0.50
N ASN A 360 12.27 -19.11 -0.47
CA ASN A 360 13.06 -17.89 -0.35
C ASN A 360 12.21 -16.61 -0.29
N ALA A 361 10.88 -16.75 -0.14
CA ALA A 361 9.96 -15.63 -0.09
C ALA A 361 9.38 -15.47 1.32
N TYR A 362 9.27 -14.22 1.78
CA TYR A 362 8.57 -13.86 3.01
C TYR A 362 7.17 -13.36 2.68
N PHE A 363 6.18 -13.94 3.33
CA PHE A 363 4.78 -13.58 3.20
C PHE A 363 4.30 -12.89 4.47
N ASN A 364 3.72 -11.69 4.33
CA ASN A 364 3.11 -10.97 5.44
C ASN A 364 1.65 -11.42 5.60
N ILE A 365 1.28 -11.86 6.81
CA ILE A 365 -0.06 -12.40 7.09
C ILE A 365 -1.13 -11.30 7.03
N TYR A 366 -0.83 -10.09 7.51
CA TYR A 366 -1.75 -8.97 7.44
C TYR A 366 -2.12 -8.64 5.98
N GLU A 367 -1.15 -8.54 5.08
CA GLU A 367 -1.42 -8.32 3.65
C GLU A 367 -2.31 -9.42 3.04
N LEU A 368 -2.04 -10.68 3.38
CA LEU A 368 -2.83 -11.83 2.92
C LEU A 368 -4.26 -11.86 3.45
N VAL A 369 -4.50 -11.31 4.65
CA VAL A 369 -5.83 -11.18 5.25
C VAL A 369 -6.58 -10.02 4.60
N ILE A 370 -5.96 -8.86 4.44
CA ILE A 370 -6.59 -7.70 3.80
C ILE A 370 -6.95 -7.97 2.35
N ASP A 371 -6.07 -8.61 1.59
CA ASP A 371 -6.35 -8.99 0.20
C ASP A 371 -7.58 -9.91 0.10
N ARG A 372 -7.73 -10.88 1.02
CA ARG A 372 -8.92 -11.73 1.08
C ARG A 372 -10.19 -10.96 1.47
N ILE A 373 -10.10 -10.03 2.42
CA ILE A 373 -11.24 -9.14 2.76
C ILE A 373 -11.68 -8.35 1.53
N PHE A 374 -10.74 -7.75 0.80
CA PHE A 374 -11.01 -6.93 -0.39
C PHE A 374 -11.59 -7.74 -1.55
N ASN A 375 -11.31 -9.04 -1.59
CA ASN A 375 -11.82 -9.97 -2.61
C ASN A 375 -13.03 -10.78 -2.14
N ASN A 376 -13.62 -10.46 -0.97
CA ASN A 376 -14.74 -11.19 -0.38
C ASN A 376 -14.46 -12.70 -0.24
N GLN A 377 -13.30 -13.06 0.31
CA GLN A 377 -12.87 -14.44 0.51
C GLN A 377 -12.74 -14.78 1.99
N ASN A 378 -13.23 -15.96 2.38
CA ASN A 378 -12.95 -16.49 3.71
C ASN A 378 -11.45 -16.85 3.88
N LEU A 379 -11.04 -16.97 5.14
CA LEU A 379 -9.65 -17.19 5.57
C LEU A 379 -9.36 -18.66 5.89
N PHE A 380 -10.30 -19.60 5.72
CA PHE A 380 -10.10 -21.01 6.13
C PHE A 380 -8.86 -21.64 5.48
N THR A 381 -8.65 -21.36 4.19
CA THR A 381 -7.47 -21.85 3.45
C THR A 381 -6.16 -21.29 4.02
N LEU A 382 -6.15 -20.01 4.43
CA LEU A 382 -5.02 -19.38 5.07
C LEU A 382 -4.79 -19.97 6.47
N ILE A 383 -5.83 -20.06 7.29
CA ILE A 383 -5.76 -20.62 8.65
C ILE A 383 -5.22 -22.05 8.62
N HIS A 384 -5.74 -22.88 7.71
CA HIS A 384 -5.25 -24.23 7.50
C HIS A 384 -3.75 -24.25 7.16
N LYS A 385 -3.32 -23.43 6.18
CA LYS A 385 -1.91 -23.33 5.78
C LYS A 385 -1.04 -22.93 6.97
N LEU A 386 -1.46 -21.92 7.75
CA LEU A 386 -0.71 -21.45 8.92
C LEU A 386 -0.57 -22.53 10.00
N LEU A 387 -1.62 -23.31 10.27
CA LEU A 387 -1.56 -24.42 11.23
C LEU A 387 -0.60 -25.53 10.77
N ILE A 388 -0.68 -25.92 9.51
CA ILE A 388 0.24 -26.91 8.92
C ILE A 388 1.68 -26.42 9.03
N TYR A 389 1.95 -25.16 8.65
CA TYR A 389 3.28 -24.57 8.73
C TYR A 389 3.81 -24.51 10.16
N LYS A 390 2.95 -24.22 11.13
CA LYS A 390 3.35 -24.20 12.54
C LYS A 390 3.71 -25.59 13.06
N LEU A 391 3.09 -26.64 12.52
CA LEU A 391 3.40 -28.04 12.84
C LEU A 391 4.66 -28.55 12.12
N THR A 392 4.85 -28.22 10.85
CA THR A 392 5.97 -28.72 10.03
C THR A 392 7.24 -27.90 10.19
N ILE A 393 7.15 -26.58 10.08
CA ILE A 393 8.29 -25.65 9.97
C ILE A 393 8.10 -24.44 10.92
N PRO A 394 8.07 -24.66 12.25
CA PRO A 394 7.79 -23.60 13.22
C PRO A 394 8.83 -22.48 13.23
N LYS A 395 10.08 -22.76 12.84
CA LYS A 395 11.19 -21.79 12.80
C LYS A 395 10.96 -20.67 11.77
N ASP A 396 10.23 -20.97 10.70
CA ASP A 396 9.92 -20.03 9.63
C ASP A 396 8.60 -19.27 9.85
N CYS A 397 7.92 -19.54 10.97
CA CYS A 397 6.64 -18.92 11.33
C CYS A 397 6.85 -17.77 12.32
N ARG A 398 6.64 -16.54 11.87
CA ARG A 398 6.66 -15.32 12.70
C ARG A 398 5.25 -14.95 13.17
N PHE A 399 4.57 -15.89 13.81
CA PHE A 399 3.27 -15.65 14.44
C PHE A 399 3.02 -16.65 15.58
N SER A 400 2.11 -16.29 16.49
CA SER A 400 1.67 -17.07 17.64
C SER A 400 0.27 -17.66 17.44
N MET A 401 -0.11 -18.65 18.25
CA MET A 401 -1.48 -19.18 18.22
C MET A 401 -2.52 -18.14 18.64
N ARG A 402 -2.15 -17.20 19.53
CA ARG A 402 -3.01 -16.07 19.88
C ARG A 402 -3.34 -15.23 18.65
N GLN A 403 -2.35 -14.96 17.80
CA GLN A 403 -2.57 -14.23 16.54
C GLN A 403 -3.41 -15.05 15.54
N LEU A 404 -3.29 -16.38 15.53
CA LEU A 404 -4.16 -17.22 14.71
C LEU A 404 -5.64 -17.16 15.18
N ILE A 405 -5.88 -17.05 16.49
CA ILE A 405 -7.23 -16.77 17.02
C ILE A 405 -7.75 -15.40 16.56
N ARG A 406 -6.89 -14.38 16.49
CA ARG A 406 -7.26 -13.08 15.89
C ARG A 406 -7.73 -13.25 14.44
N ILE A 407 -7.02 -14.06 13.64
CA ILE A 407 -7.39 -14.36 12.25
C ILE A 407 -8.73 -15.13 12.16
N LEU A 408 -8.97 -16.08 13.06
CA LEU A 408 -10.26 -16.77 13.16
C LEU A 408 -11.42 -15.82 13.49
N ASN A 409 -11.22 -14.88 14.41
CA ASN A 409 -12.23 -13.86 14.72
C ASN A 409 -12.50 -12.93 13.53
N ILE A 410 -11.50 -12.61 12.72
CA ILE A 410 -11.68 -11.86 11.48
C ILE A 410 -12.50 -12.70 10.48
N ASN A 411 -12.17 -13.98 10.33
CA ASN A 411 -12.91 -14.89 9.45
C ASN A 411 -14.39 -15.01 9.84
N LEU A 412 -14.67 -15.11 11.13
CA LEU A 412 -16.03 -15.13 11.66
C LEU A 412 -16.82 -13.90 11.20
N ARG A 413 -16.27 -12.70 11.37
CA ARG A 413 -16.91 -11.45 10.92
C ARG A 413 -17.10 -11.39 9.40
N ILE A 414 -16.16 -11.96 8.63
CA ILE A 414 -16.30 -12.05 7.17
C ILE A 414 -17.54 -12.88 6.82
N MET A 415 -17.69 -14.04 7.43
CA MET A 415 -18.81 -14.95 7.18
C MET A 415 -20.15 -14.36 7.64
N GLU A 416 -20.19 -13.71 8.80
CA GLU A 416 -21.37 -12.95 9.26
C GLU A 416 -21.73 -11.84 8.26
N GLY A 417 -20.72 -11.14 7.71
CA GLY A 417 -20.93 -10.08 6.71
C GLY A 417 -21.43 -10.61 5.35
N MET A 418 -21.04 -11.84 4.99
CA MET A 418 -21.51 -12.54 3.79
C MET A 418 -22.94 -13.05 3.92
N GLY A 419 -23.43 -13.23 5.16
CA GLY A 419 -24.70 -13.89 5.45
C GLY A 419 -24.59 -15.41 5.55
N ASP A 420 -23.37 -15.94 5.54
CA ASP A 420 -23.07 -17.37 5.63
C ASP A 420 -23.21 -17.90 7.07
N MET A 421 -23.27 -17.01 8.06
CA MET A 421 -23.60 -17.35 9.45
C MET A 421 -24.52 -16.29 10.06
N GLU A 422 -25.50 -16.73 10.86
CA GLU A 422 -26.19 -15.85 11.79
C GLU A 422 -25.18 -15.25 12.78
N LYS A 423 -25.48 -14.06 13.34
CA LYS A 423 -24.63 -13.42 14.37
C LYS A 423 -24.42 -14.42 15.50
N SER A 424 -23.28 -15.09 15.51
CA SER A 424 -23.02 -16.18 16.43
C SER A 424 -22.32 -15.63 17.67
N ASP A 425 -22.43 -16.36 18.78
CA ASP A 425 -21.72 -15.99 19.99
C ASP A 425 -20.22 -16.09 19.72
N LYS A 426 -19.50 -14.96 19.79
CA LYS A 426 -18.01 -14.91 19.72
C LYS A 426 -17.34 -15.88 20.69
N ASP A 427 -18.07 -16.31 21.72
CA ASP A 427 -17.64 -17.32 22.66
C ASP A 427 -17.38 -18.70 22.04
N MET A 428 -17.94 -19.04 20.87
CA MET A 428 -17.68 -20.34 20.21
C MET A 428 -16.19 -20.58 19.92
N ILE A 429 -15.51 -19.59 19.33
CA ILE A 429 -14.07 -19.68 19.05
C ILE A 429 -13.27 -19.85 20.36
N LYS A 430 -13.65 -19.09 21.39
CA LYS A 430 -12.98 -19.12 22.70
C LYS A 430 -13.16 -20.47 23.40
N GLN A 431 -14.39 -21.00 23.43
CA GLN A 431 -14.73 -22.29 24.03
C GLN A 431 -14.05 -23.45 23.30
N ALA A 432 -14.08 -23.45 21.96
CA ALA A 432 -13.42 -24.45 21.14
C ALA A 432 -11.89 -24.42 21.36
N ASN A 433 -11.29 -23.22 21.36
CA ASN A 433 -9.87 -23.06 21.62
C ASN A 433 -9.47 -23.54 23.03
N ALA A 434 -10.25 -23.18 24.05
CA ALA A 434 -10.03 -23.66 25.41
C ALA A 434 -10.12 -25.18 25.50
N SER A 435 -11.10 -25.79 24.84
CA SER A 435 -11.24 -27.26 24.77
C SER A 435 -9.99 -27.93 24.20
N GLY A 436 -9.43 -27.37 23.13
CA GLY A 436 -8.17 -27.86 22.53
C GLY A 436 -6.97 -27.70 23.48
N TYR A 437 -6.90 -26.56 24.15
CA TYR A 437 -5.86 -26.29 25.16
C TYR A 437 -5.91 -27.28 26.31
N TYR A 438 -7.08 -27.51 26.92
CA TYR A 438 -7.23 -28.42 28.04
C TYR A 438 -6.94 -29.86 27.63
N LEU A 439 -7.40 -30.29 26.45
CA LEU A 439 -7.08 -31.62 25.93
C LEU A 439 -5.56 -31.79 25.76
N ARG A 440 -4.85 -30.78 25.25
CA ARG A 440 -3.38 -30.80 25.19
C ARG A 440 -2.75 -30.98 26.57
N GLN A 441 -3.24 -30.29 27.61
CA GLN A 441 -2.66 -30.42 28.96
C GLN A 441 -2.87 -31.81 29.54
N GLU A 442 -4.02 -32.45 29.29
CA GLU A 442 -4.27 -33.84 29.70
C GLU A 442 -3.30 -34.82 29.02
N TYR A 443 -3.05 -34.65 27.72
CA TYR A 443 -2.06 -35.45 27.00
C TYR A 443 -0.64 -35.24 27.52
N ARG A 444 -0.29 -34.02 27.94
CA ARG A 444 0.99 -33.74 28.60
C ARG A 444 1.08 -34.43 29.96
N GLY A 445 0.02 -34.38 30.77
CA GLY A 445 -0.04 -35.08 32.06
C GLY A 445 0.16 -36.59 31.93
N LYS A 446 -0.26 -37.18 30.81
CA LYS A 446 -0.05 -38.60 30.49
C LYS A 446 1.27 -38.90 29.76
N GLY A 447 2.18 -37.94 29.60
CA GLY A 447 3.45 -38.12 28.88
C GLY A 447 3.31 -38.38 27.37
N ALA A 448 2.13 -38.14 26.79
CA ALA A 448 1.79 -38.47 25.41
C ALA A 448 1.89 -37.27 24.45
N LYS A 449 2.78 -36.31 24.74
CA LYS A 449 2.92 -35.06 23.99
C LYS A 449 3.24 -35.28 22.52
N ASP A 450 4.07 -36.28 22.19
CA ASP A 450 4.48 -36.55 20.79
C ASP A 450 3.31 -37.01 19.90
N LYS A 451 2.25 -37.56 20.49
CA LYS A 451 1.04 -37.97 19.76
C LYS A 451 0.23 -36.77 19.25
N LEU A 452 0.36 -35.60 19.88
CA LEU A 452 -0.45 -34.42 19.57
C LEU A 452 -0.25 -33.89 18.16
N ASN A 453 0.97 -33.98 17.62
CA ASN A 453 1.24 -33.54 16.25
C ASN A 453 0.49 -34.42 15.24
N GLY A 454 0.60 -35.74 15.36
CA GLY A 454 -0.13 -36.68 14.50
C GLY A 454 -1.65 -36.57 14.61
N ILE A 455 -2.15 -36.34 15.83
CA ILE A 455 -3.57 -36.05 16.06
C ILE A 455 -3.99 -34.74 15.37
N SER A 456 -3.20 -33.68 15.51
CA SER A 456 -3.47 -32.38 14.89
C SER A 456 -3.52 -32.48 13.36
N TYR A 457 -2.63 -33.26 12.72
CA TYR A 457 -2.69 -33.51 11.28
C TYR A 457 -3.98 -34.24 10.86
N ARG A 458 -4.44 -35.22 11.64
CA ARG A 458 -5.70 -35.91 11.34
C ARG A 458 -6.89 -34.96 11.39
N PHE A 459 -6.97 -34.10 12.42
CA PHE A 459 -8.00 -33.08 12.47
C PHE A 459 -7.91 -32.09 11.32
N LEU A 460 -6.72 -31.61 10.97
CA LEU A 460 -6.53 -30.69 9.85
C LEU A 460 -6.96 -31.31 8.52
N ASN A 461 -6.63 -32.58 8.28
CA ASN A 461 -7.07 -33.29 7.09
C ASN A 461 -8.59 -33.42 7.02
N ALA A 462 -9.25 -33.79 8.13
CA ALA A 462 -10.70 -33.85 8.21
C ALA A 462 -11.37 -32.48 7.97
N LEU A 463 -10.77 -31.39 8.46
CA LEU A 463 -11.26 -30.02 8.23
C LEU A 463 -11.06 -29.58 6.77
N LYS A 464 -9.95 -29.97 6.15
CA LYS A 464 -9.65 -29.66 4.74
C LYS A 464 -10.61 -30.36 3.78
N THR A 465 -10.94 -31.62 4.05
CA THR A 465 -11.83 -32.43 3.20
C THR A 465 -13.30 -32.29 3.56
N GLY A 466 -13.64 -31.53 4.62
CA GLY A 466 -15.02 -31.41 5.09
C GLY A 466 -15.58 -32.68 5.76
N ASN A 467 -14.72 -33.64 6.11
CA ASN A 467 -15.16 -34.93 6.63
C ASN A 467 -15.47 -34.87 8.14
N LYS A 468 -16.73 -34.53 8.47
CA LYS A 468 -17.23 -34.43 9.86
C LYS A 468 -17.10 -35.74 10.63
N ASN A 469 -17.35 -36.88 9.98
CA ASN A 469 -17.26 -38.21 10.63
C ASN A 469 -15.83 -38.49 11.09
N MET A 470 -14.84 -38.32 10.20
CA MET A 470 -13.43 -38.49 10.53
C MET A 470 -12.98 -37.56 11.67
N PHE A 471 -13.50 -36.33 11.69
CA PHE A 471 -13.23 -35.38 12.77
C PHE A 471 -13.81 -35.87 14.10
N MET A 472 -15.09 -36.25 14.14
CA MET A 472 -15.76 -36.73 15.35
C MET A 472 -15.18 -38.03 15.87
N ASP A 473 -14.83 -38.97 15.00
CA ASP A 473 -14.15 -40.21 15.38
C ASP A 473 -12.80 -39.91 16.05
N THR A 474 -12.02 -38.99 15.46
CA THR A 474 -10.74 -38.58 16.04
C THR A 474 -10.95 -37.88 17.39
N LEU A 475 -11.98 -37.03 17.50
CA LEU A 475 -12.34 -36.31 18.72
C LEU A 475 -12.73 -37.25 19.85
N LEU A 476 -13.69 -38.14 19.61
CA LEU A 476 -14.18 -39.12 20.57
C LEU A 476 -13.03 -39.98 21.10
N ASN A 477 -12.18 -40.51 20.20
CA ASN A 477 -11.01 -41.29 20.58
C ASN A 477 -10.04 -40.51 21.48
N CYS A 478 -9.83 -39.22 21.23
CA CYS A 478 -8.98 -38.39 22.08
C CYS A 478 -9.57 -38.21 23.49
N TYR A 479 -10.87 -37.93 23.58
CA TYR A 479 -11.57 -37.75 24.86
C TYR A 479 -11.71 -39.05 25.66
N LEU A 480 -11.92 -40.19 24.98
CA LEU A 480 -11.85 -41.53 25.57
C LEU A 480 -10.45 -41.81 26.16
N TYR A 481 -9.38 -41.48 25.41
CA TYR A 481 -8.02 -41.69 25.90
C TYR A 481 -7.72 -40.90 27.18
N VAL A 482 -8.22 -39.68 27.30
CA VAL A 482 -8.06 -38.87 28.52
C VAL A 482 -9.14 -39.13 29.58
N GLN A 483 -10.13 -39.98 29.28
CA GLN A 483 -11.28 -40.31 30.16
C GLN A 483 -12.08 -39.06 30.57
N LYS A 484 -12.35 -38.17 29.61
CA LYS A 484 -13.18 -36.97 29.82
C LYS A 484 -14.36 -36.94 28.85
N THR A 485 -15.40 -36.21 29.23
CA THR A 485 -16.56 -35.96 28.38
C THR A 485 -16.20 -34.98 27.26
N VAL A 486 -16.78 -35.21 26.07
CA VAL A 486 -16.65 -34.28 24.95
C VAL A 486 -17.41 -32.98 25.27
N PRO A 487 -16.80 -31.79 25.11
CA PRO A 487 -17.48 -30.52 25.34
C PRO A 487 -18.67 -30.28 24.41
N ASN A 488 -19.74 -29.69 24.92
CA ASN A 488 -20.98 -29.46 24.17
C ASN A 488 -20.82 -28.56 22.94
N ILE A 489 -19.79 -27.72 22.88
CA ILE A 489 -19.50 -26.86 21.72
C ILE A 489 -19.36 -27.65 20.41
N PHE A 490 -19.00 -28.94 20.47
CA PHE A 490 -18.90 -29.79 19.28
C PHE A 490 -20.25 -30.24 18.73
N LEU A 491 -21.36 -30.05 19.46
CA LEU A 491 -22.70 -30.22 18.93
C LEU A 491 -23.04 -29.11 17.92
N ASP A 492 -22.57 -27.88 18.19
CA ASP A 492 -22.74 -26.75 17.27
C ASP A 492 -21.94 -26.97 15.97
N ALA A 493 -20.78 -27.64 16.06
CA ALA A 493 -19.99 -28.02 14.88
C ALA A 493 -20.71 -28.98 13.92
N LEU A 494 -21.84 -29.58 14.33
CA LEU A 494 -22.63 -30.46 13.47
C LEU A 494 -23.77 -29.72 12.74
N LYS A 495 -24.07 -28.46 13.10
CA LYS A 495 -25.19 -27.69 12.53
C LYS A 495 -24.99 -27.36 11.06
N ASP A 496 -23.82 -26.83 10.71
CA ASP A 496 -23.47 -26.43 9.35
C ASP A 496 -21.95 -26.54 9.10
N ASP A 497 -21.50 -26.33 7.86
CA ASP A 497 -20.11 -26.53 7.44
C ASP A 497 -19.19 -25.38 7.90
N GLU A 498 -19.75 -24.18 8.01
CA GLU A 498 -19.12 -22.95 8.43
C GLU A 498 -18.77 -22.99 9.93
N GLN A 499 -19.72 -23.40 10.78
CA GLN A 499 -19.54 -23.66 12.20
C GLN A 499 -18.59 -24.83 12.42
N TYR A 500 -18.74 -25.92 11.66
CA TYR A 500 -17.81 -27.06 11.70
C TYR A 500 -16.35 -26.60 11.52
N LYS A 501 -16.08 -25.85 10.45
CA LYS A 501 -14.73 -25.35 10.17
C LYS A 501 -14.28 -24.34 11.24
N THR A 502 -15.13 -23.43 11.66
CA THR A 502 -14.79 -22.40 12.66
C THR A 502 -14.40 -23.02 14.00
N ILE A 503 -15.26 -23.91 14.54
CA ILE A 503 -15.03 -24.62 15.80
C ILE A 503 -13.82 -25.56 15.67
N GLY A 504 -13.74 -26.31 14.57
CA GLY A 504 -12.66 -27.26 14.35
C GLY A 504 -11.29 -26.59 14.26
N TYR A 505 -11.15 -25.50 13.48
CA TYR A 505 -9.89 -24.77 13.39
C TYR A 505 -9.53 -24.06 14.71
N ALA A 506 -10.51 -23.53 15.45
CA ALA A 506 -10.29 -22.94 16.77
C ALA A 506 -9.79 -23.98 17.79
N PHE A 507 -10.38 -25.17 17.78
CA PHE A 507 -9.97 -26.31 18.59
C PHE A 507 -8.54 -26.76 18.27
N VAL A 508 -8.22 -26.97 16.99
CA VAL A 508 -6.86 -27.35 16.58
C VAL A 508 -5.85 -26.27 16.95
N THR A 509 -6.21 -24.99 16.84
CA THR A 509 -5.34 -23.88 17.28
C THR A 509 -5.01 -23.96 18.77
N GLY A 510 -5.93 -24.44 19.61
CA GLY A 510 -5.70 -24.67 21.04
C GLY A 510 -4.87 -25.92 21.32
N LEU A 511 -5.05 -26.94 20.47
CA LEU A 511 -4.35 -28.22 20.56
C LEU A 511 -2.88 -28.11 20.13
N VAL A 512 -2.57 -27.33 19.09
CA VAL A 512 -1.20 -27.21 18.57
C VAL A 512 -0.35 -26.37 19.51
N GLU A 513 0.80 -26.91 19.89
CA GLU A 513 1.77 -26.25 20.74
C GLU A 513 2.63 -25.26 19.94
N GLY A 514 2.63 -23.99 20.32
CA GLY A 514 3.69 -23.09 19.90
C GLY A 514 4.96 -23.50 20.64
N LYS A 515 6.02 -23.90 19.93
CA LYS A 515 7.34 -23.98 20.59
C LYS A 515 7.66 -22.57 21.11
N GLU A 516 7.72 -22.42 22.43
CA GLU A 516 8.43 -21.29 23.01
C GLU A 516 9.86 -21.39 22.49
N ASN A 517 10.33 -20.32 21.87
CA ASN A 517 11.74 -20.22 21.57
C ASN A 517 12.45 -20.29 22.92
N ASN A 518 13.14 -21.39 23.20
CA ASN A 518 14.20 -21.40 24.19
C ASN A 518 15.18 -20.31 23.76
N LYS A 519 14.99 -19.09 24.28
CA LYS A 519 16.06 -18.11 24.35
C LYS A 519 17.08 -18.72 25.30
N GLN A 520 18.09 -19.36 24.74
CA GLN A 520 19.38 -19.32 25.38
C GLN A 520 19.78 -17.85 25.37
N ASP A 521 19.78 -17.24 26.55
CA ASP A 521 20.49 -16.00 26.80
C ASP A 521 21.92 -16.15 26.26
N GLY A 522 22.26 -15.30 25.29
CA GLY A 522 23.47 -15.46 24.50
C GLY A 522 23.81 -14.19 23.74
N GLY A 523 24.20 -13.17 24.50
CA GLY A 523 25.19 -12.17 24.08
C GLY A 523 24.70 -10.99 23.24
N ASN A 524 24.96 -9.79 23.76
CA ASN A 524 25.05 -8.55 22.99
C ASN A 524 25.71 -8.77 21.61
N LYS A 525 25.04 -8.29 20.56
CA LYS A 525 25.63 -7.46 19.49
C LYS A 525 24.54 -6.88 18.61
#